data_AF-A0A944MBA8-F1
#
_entry.id   AF-A0A944MBA8-F1
#
_cell.length_a   1.000
_cell.length_b   1.000
_cell.length_c   1.000
_cell.angle_alpha   90.00
_cell.angle_beta   90.00
_cell.angle_gamma   90.00
#
_symmetry.space_group_name_H-M   'P 1'
#
loop_
_entity.id
_entity.type
_entity.pdbx_description
1 polymer ?
#
loop_
_entity_poly.entity_id
_entity_poly.type
_entity_poly.pdbx_seq_one_letter_code
_entity_poly.pdbx_strand_id
1 'polypeptide(L)'
;MLWIDLLIIAIIALSAVISLIRGFVQEAISLATWIAAFTLAWFFFRPLAVQLAPWIDVQSIRLGVAYGIILIVVLILGALVNHFMKVLVNTTGLSGTDRLIGVFFGAARGAVVVAVLVLLAGLTPFPNDNWWQASQLIPYFQDMALWLKSYLPENIAANFHY
;
A
#
# COMPACT_ATOMS: atom_id res chain seq x y z
N MET A 1 -7.94 -25.17 10.37
CA MET A 1 -8.61 -25.65 9.15
C MET A 1 -9.59 -24.64 8.54
N LEU A 2 -9.61 -23.35 8.93
CA LEU A 2 -10.40 -22.31 8.24
C LEU A 2 -10.03 -20.89 8.71
N TRP A 3 -9.35 -20.76 9.86
CA TRP A 3 -9.05 -19.46 10.46
C TRP A 3 -8.23 -18.54 9.53
N ILE A 4 -7.27 -19.09 8.77
CA ILE A 4 -6.45 -18.30 7.85
C ILE A 4 -7.27 -17.86 6.62
N ASP A 5 -8.14 -18.73 6.09
CA ASP A 5 -9.03 -18.39 4.99
C ASP A 5 -10.03 -17.31 5.41
N LEU A 6 -10.59 -17.43 6.63
CA LEU A 6 -11.45 -16.42 7.24
C LEU A 6 -10.71 -15.09 7.44
N LEU A 7 -9.43 -15.14 7.83
CA LEU A 7 -8.59 -13.95 7.98
C LEU A 7 -8.34 -13.27 6.62
N ILE A 8 -8.04 -14.04 5.58
CA ILE A 8 -7.90 -13.54 4.19
C ILE A 8 -9.19 -12.87 3.74
N ILE A 9 -10.33 -13.54 3.90
CA ILE A 9 -11.65 -12.98 3.54
C ILE A 9 -11.92 -11.72 4.36
N ALA A 10 -11.60 -11.71 5.66
CA ALA A 10 -11.80 -10.56 6.51
C ALA A 10 -10.96 -9.34 6.06
N ILE A 11 -9.70 -9.54 5.65
CA ILE A 11 -8.85 -8.46 5.13
C ILE A 11 -9.45 -7.88 3.85
N ILE A 12 -9.86 -8.74 2.91
CA ILE A 12 -10.44 -8.30 1.63
C ILE A 12 -11.77 -7.59 1.86
N ALA A 13 -12.64 -8.17 2.68
CA ALA A 13 -13.93 -7.59 3.03
C ALA A 13 -13.77 -6.25 3.75
N LEU A 14 -12.86 -6.14 4.72
CA LEU A 14 -12.56 -4.90 5.41
C LEU A 14 -12.07 -3.83 4.43
N SER A 15 -11.16 -4.20 3.53
CA SER A 15 -10.67 -3.29 2.50
C SER A 15 -11.79 -2.81 1.57
N ALA A 16 -12.68 -3.72 1.15
CA ALA A 16 -13.84 -3.39 0.33
C ALA A 16 -14.86 -2.49 1.06
N VAL A 17 -15.12 -2.74 2.35
CA VAL A 17 -16.02 -1.91 3.19
C VAL A 17 -15.44 -0.52 3.41
N ILE A 18 -14.13 -0.41 3.68
CA ILE A 18 -13.47 0.91 3.78
C ILE A 18 -13.65 1.68 2.47
N SER A 19 -13.48 1.03 1.33
CA SER A 19 -13.68 1.65 0.03
C SER A 19 -15.14 1.94 -0.31
N LEU A 20 -16.09 1.19 0.22
CA LEU A 20 -17.51 1.52 0.13
C LEU A 20 -17.83 2.83 0.86
N ILE A 21 -17.17 3.10 1.98
CA ILE A 21 -17.38 4.31 2.79
C ILE A 21 -16.67 5.52 2.16
N ARG A 22 -15.43 5.33 1.71
CA ARG A 22 -14.60 6.40 1.15
C ARG A 22 -14.92 6.69 -0.31
N GLY A 23 -15.09 5.66 -1.13
CA GLY A 23 -15.32 5.78 -2.58
C GLY A 23 -14.03 5.73 -3.39
N PHE A 24 -14.12 5.19 -4.60
CA PHE A 24 -12.98 4.91 -5.49
C PHE A 24 -12.09 6.13 -5.73
N VAL A 25 -12.67 7.29 -6.05
CA VAL A 25 -11.91 8.51 -6.36
C VAL A 25 -11.00 8.88 -5.19
N GLN A 26 -11.50 8.77 -3.96
CA GLN A 26 -10.68 9.09 -2.78
C GLN A 26 -9.55 8.09 -2.55
N GLU A 27 -9.81 6.80 -2.80
CA GLU A 27 -8.75 5.80 -2.75
C GLU A 27 -7.69 6.02 -3.84
N ALA A 28 -8.11 6.26 -5.08
CA ALA A 28 -7.21 6.47 -6.21
C ALA A 28 -6.31 7.69 -6.00
N ILE A 29 -6.87 8.81 -5.57
CA ILE A 29 -6.10 10.02 -5.25
C ILE A 29 -5.16 9.76 -4.08
N SER A 30 -5.61 9.05 -3.04
CA SER A 30 -4.75 8.72 -1.90
C SER A 30 -3.54 7.89 -2.33
N LEU A 31 -3.71 6.89 -3.18
CA LEU A 31 -2.61 6.07 -3.70
C LEU A 31 -1.69 6.87 -4.63
N ALA A 32 -2.25 7.66 -5.54
CA ALA A 32 -1.48 8.55 -6.40
C ALA A 32 -0.66 9.56 -5.58
N THR A 33 -1.23 10.07 -4.49
CA THR A 33 -0.54 10.98 -3.56
C THR A 33 0.64 10.30 -2.89
N TRP A 34 0.49 9.06 -2.41
CA TRP A 34 1.61 8.30 -1.84
C TRP A 34 2.72 8.05 -2.86
N ILE A 35 2.37 7.63 -4.07
CA ILE A 35 3.33 7.43 -5.16
C ILE A 35 4.07 8.75 -5.45
N ALA A 36 3.33 9.85 -5.60
CA ALA A 36 3.91 11.17 -5.84
C ALA A 36 4.82 11.60 -4.67
N ALA A 37 4.40 11.39 -3.42
CA ALA A 37 5.17 11.76 -2.24
C ALA A 37 6.51 11.03 -2.18
N PHE A 38 6.52 9.71 -2.37
CA PHE A 38 7.76 8.94 -2.40
C PHE A 38 8.65 9.32 -3.58
N THR A 39 8.07 9.50 -4.76
CA THR A 39 8.81 9.87 -5.98
C THR A 39 9.46 11.24 -5.85
N LEU A 40 8.69 12.26 -5.43
CA LEU A 40 9.19 13.60 -5.23
C LEU A 40 10.21 13.65 -4.08
N ALA A 41 9.94 12.99 -2.95
CA ALA A 41 10.91 12.91 -1.86
C ALA A 41 12.22 12.27 -2.33
N TRP A 42 12.18 11.21 -3.14
CA TRP A 42 13.37 10.55 -3.69
C TRP A 42 14.19 11.46 -4.60
N PHE A 43 13.54 12.30 -5.42
CA PHE A 43 14.25 13.22 -6.31
C PHE A 43 14.79 14.46 -5.57
N PHE A 44 14.06 14.98 -4.58
CA PHE A 44 14.32 16.30 -4.00
C PHE A 44 14.94 16.28 -2.60
N PHE A 45 15.08 15.12 -1.93
CA PHE A 45 15.66 15.08 -0.58
C PHE A 45 17.11 15.59 -0.51
N ARG A 46 17.94 15.35 -1.54
CA ARG A 46 19.35 15.78 -1.53
C ARG A 46 19.49 17.30 -1.62
N PRO A 47 18.85 18.01 -2.58
CA PRO A 47 18.85 19.47 -2.60
C PRO A 47 18.36 20.09 -1.29
N LEU A 48 17.26 19.58 -0.72
CA LEU A 48 16.73 20.10 0.53
C LEU A 48 17.66 19.81 1.73
N ALA A 49 18.33 18.66 1.73
CA ALA A 49 19.30 18.32 2.76
C ALA A 49 20.52 19.26 2.77
N VAL A 50 20.90 19.88 1.65
CA VAL A 50 21.96 20.90 1.65
C VAL A 50 21.51 22.13 2.42
N GLN A 51 20.26 22.56 2.24
CA GLN A 51 19.69 23.70 2.95
C GLN A 51 19.62 23.44 4.45
N LEU A 52 19.45 22.18 4.87
CA LEU A 52 19.39 21.79 6.28
C LEU A 52 20.75 21.74 6.99
N ALA A 53 21.86 21.90 6.26
CA ALA A 53 23.21 21.77 6.81
C ALA A 53 23.50 22.70 8.01
N PRO A 54 23.00 23.95 8.08
CA PRO A 54 23.21 24.82 9.22
C PRO A 54 22.50 24.39 10.51
N TRP A 55 21.50 23.50 10.43
CA TRP A 55 20.70 23.09 11.58
C TRP A 55 20.92 21.63 12.00
N ILE A 56 21.45 20.78 11.11
CA ILE A 56 21.67 19.35 11.37
C ILE A 56 23.05 18.94 10.88
N ASP A 57 23.95 18.66 11.81
CA ASP A 57 25.33 18.27 11.52
C ASP A 57 25.41 16.85 10.92
N VAL A 58 24.65 15.91 11.50
CA VAL A 58 24.70 14.49 11.12
C VAL A 58 24.04 14.28 9.75
N GLN A 59 24.85 13.93 8.75
CA GLN A 59 24.41 13.81 7.35
C GLN A 59 23.27 12.79 7.15
N SER A 60 23.33 11.63 7.81
CA SER A 60 22.28 10.61 7.69
C SER A 60 20.93 11.10 8.21
N ILE A 61 20.92 11.77 9.37
CA ILE A 61 19.72 12.39 9.95
C ILE A 61 19.20 13.48 9.01
N ARG A 62 20.09 14.32 8.49
CA ARG A 62 19.73 15.42 7.59
C ARG A 62 19.04 14.95 6.31
N LEU A 63 19.54 13.88 5.68
CA LEU A 63 18.91 13.27 4.50
C LEU A 63 17.54 12.69 4.84
N GLY A 64 17.42 12.00 5.98
CA GLY A 64 16.15 11.45 6.46
C GLY A 64 15.11 12.54 6.75
N VAL A 65 15.51 13.62 7.42
CA VAL A 65 14.64 14.77 7.71
C VAL A 65 14.20 15.46 6.42
N ALA A 66 15.12 15.70 5.48
CA ALA A 66 14.76 16.28 4.19
C ALA A 66 13.73 15.45 3.43
N TYR A 67 13.94 14.13 3.38
CA TYR A 67 12.99 13.20 2.77
C TYR A 67 11.63 13.26 3.46
N GLY A 68 11.63 13.22 4.80
CA GLY A 68 10.42 13.30 5.62
C GLY A 68 9.64 14.61 5.43
N ILE A 69 10.33 15.75 5.36
CA ILE A 69 9.70 17.06 5.11
C ILE A 69 8.96 17.05 3.77
N ILE A 70 9.63 16.64 2.68
CA ILE A 70 9.02 16.63 1.34
C ILE A 70 7.84 15.67 1.33
N LEU A 71 8.00 14.48 1.90
CA LEU A 71 6.94 13.48 1.98
C LEU A 71 5.71 14.06 2.70
N ILE A 72 5.88 14.64 3.89
CA ILE A 72 4.78 15.24 4.66
C ILE A 72 4.12 16.38 3.88
N VAL A 73 4.89 17.27 3.28
CA VAL A 73 4.36 18.39 2.49
C VAL A 73 3.49 17.87 1.33
N VAL A 74 3.98 16.90 0.57
CA VAL A 74 3.20 16.33 -0.55
C VAL A 74 1.96 15.59 -0.05
N LEU A 75 2.04 14.84 1.05
CA LEU A 75 0.88 14.18 1.64
C LEU A 75 -0.19 15.18 2.09
N ILE A 76 0.20 16.31 2.70
CA ILE A 76 -0.73 17.38 3.09
C ILE A 76 -1.41 17.98 1.87
N LEU A 77 -0.65 18.30 0.82
CA LEU A 77 -1.21 18.83 -0.43
C LEU A 77 -2.17 17.83 -1.10
N GLY A 78 -1.80 16.56 -1.17
CA GLY A 78 -2.66 15.53 -1.71
C GLY A 78 -3.91 15.27 -0.87
N ALA A 79 -3.82 15.37 0.47
CA ALA A 79 -4.98 15.32 1.35
C ALA A 79 -5.96 16.47 1.09
N LEU A 80 -5.44 17.67 0.82
CA LEU A 80 -6.25 18.83 0.44
C LEU A 80 -6.95 18.60 -0.91
N VAL A 81 -6.23 18.12 -1.92
CA VAL A 81 -6.82 17.76 -3.23
C VAL A 81 -7.91 16.69 -3.05
N ASN A 82 -7.63 15.67 -2.24
CA ASN A 82 -8.56 14.60 -1.96
C ASN A 82 -9.85 15.12 -1.29
N HIS A 83 -9.73 16.11 -0.38
CA HIS A 83 -10.88 16.75 0.24
C HIS A 83 -11.77 17.46 -0.80
N PHE A 84 -11.18 18.24 -1.70
CA PHE A 84 -11.94 18.92 -2.77
C PHE A 84 -12.62 17.91 -3.71
N MET A 85 -11.93 16.83 -4.07
CA MET A 85 -12.49 15.80 -4.95
C MET A 85 -13.66 15.06 -4.30
N LYS A 86 -13.58 14.81 -2.98
CA LYS A 86 -14.71 14.27 -2.22
C LYS A 86 -15.95 15.17 -2.31
N VAL A 87 -15.77 16.48 -2.14
CA VAL A 87 -16.88 17.45 -2.25
C VAL A 87 -17.46 17.42 -3.66
N LEU A 88 -16.60 17.47 -4.69
CA LEU A 88 -17.01 17.45 -6.08
C LEU A 88 -17.84 16.21 -6.43
N VAL A 89 -17.37 15.01 -6.09
CA VAL A 89 -18.08 13.75 -6.34
C VAL A 89 -19.45 13.75 -5.67
N ASN A 90 -19.54 14.23 -4.43
CA ASN A 90 -20.82 14.32 -3.71
C ASN A 90 -21.78 15.31 -4.38
N THR A 91 -21.29 16.43 -4.91
CA THR A 91 -22.12 17.42 -5.62
C THR A 91 -22.62 16.91 -6.97
N THR A 92 -21.86 16.09 -7.68
CA THR A 92 -22.29 15.52 -8.98
C THR A 92 -23.42 14.48 -8.87
N GLY A 93 -23.76 14.02 -7.66
CA GLY A 93 -24.72 12.93 -7.45
C GLY A 93 -24.18 11.54 -7.79
N LEU A 94 -22.93 11.43 -8.28
CA LEU A 94 -22.29 10.16 -8.67
C LEU A 94 -21.73 9.37 -7.48
N SER A 95 -21.99 9.80 -6.24
CA SER A 95 -21.45 9.16 -5.03
C SER A 95 -21.78 7.67 -4.91
N GLY A 96 -22.94 7.23 -5.40
CA GLY A 96 -23.32 5.81 -5.41
C GLY A 96 -22.41 4.97 -6.32
N THR A 97 -22.23 5.41 -7.57
CA THR A 97 -21.36 4.73 -8.54
C THR A 97 -19.90 4.74 -8.09
N ASP A 98 -19.40 5.86 -7.56
CA ASP A 98 -18.05 5.97 -7.01
C ASP A 98 -17.78 4.96 -5.87
N ARG A 99 -18.76 4.76 -4.98
CA ARG A 99 -18.68 3.77 -3.90
C ARG A 99 -18.76 2.33 -4.40
N LEU A 100 -19.60 2.06 -5.39
CA LEU A 100 -19.70 0.72 -6.00
C LEU A 100 -18.40 0.31 -6.69
N ILE A 101 -17.80 1.20 -7.49
CA ILE A 101 -16.47 0.98 -8.07
C ILE A 101 -15.42 0.85 -6.95
N GLY A 102 -15.58 1.65 -5.89
CA GLY A 102 -14.76 1.59 -4.68
C GLY A 102 -14.71 0.18 -4.09
N VAL A 103 -15.83 -0.54 -4.00
CA VAL A 103 -15.85 -1.92 -3.47
C VAL A 103 -14.91 -2.85 -4.26
N PHE A 104 -15.00 -2.84 -5.59
CA PHE A 104 -14.13 -3.67 -6.42
C PHE A 104 -12.65 -3.26 -6.29
N PHE A 105 -12.40 -1.96 -6.26
CA PHE A 105 -11.06 -1.43 -6.04
C PHE A 105 -10.49 -1.82 -4.68
N GLY A 106 -11.29 -1.70 -3.62
CA GLY A 106 -10.95 -2.07 -2.26
C GLY A 106 -10.71 -3.58 -2.13
N ALA A 107 -11.53 -4.41 -2.78
CA ALA A 107 -11.31 -5.85 -2.83
C ALA A 107 -9.98 -6.20 -3.53
N ALA A 108 -9.71 -5.60 -4.69
CA ALA A 108 -8.44 -5.78 -5.41
C ALA A 108 -7.24 -5.33 -4.57
N ARG A 109 -7.33 -4.16 -3.91
CA ARG A 109 -6.30 -3.69 -2.97
C ARG A 109 -6.11 -4.67 -1.80
N GLY A 110 -7.19 -5.18 -1.23
CA GLY A 110 -7.15 -6.18 -0.17
C GLY A 110 -6.45 -7.47 -0.61
N ALA A 111 -6.74 -7.92 -1.84
CA ALA A 111 -6.08 -9.08 -2.45
C ALA A 111 -4.56 -8.85 -2.61
N VAL A 112 -4.15 -7.66 -3.05
CA VAL A 112 -2.73 -7.28 -3.13
C VAL A 112 -2.08 -7.30 -1.74
N VAL A 113 -2.75 -6.76 -0.71
CA VAL A 113 -2.24 -6.80 0.67
C VAL A 113 -2.04 -8.24 1.13
N VAL A 114 -3.00 -9.13 0.88
CA VAL A 114 -2.87 -10.56 1.21
C VAL A 114 -1.72 -11.20 0.45
N ALA A 115 -1.54 -10.93 -0.85
CA ALA A 115 -0.40 -11.45 -1.60
C ALA A 115 0.95 -10.98 -1.06
N VAL A 116 1.04 -9.72 -0.61
CA VAL A 116 2.25 -9.21 0.07
C VAL A 116 2.46 -9.92 1.41
N LEU A 117 1.41 -10.20 2.18
CA LEU A 117 1.53 -10.97 3.42
C LEU A 117 1.97 -12.41 3.18
N VAL A 118 1.42 -13.06 2.15
CA VAL A 118 1.84 -14.40 1.71
C VAL A 118 3.30 -14.36 1.25
N LEU A 119 3.69 -13.32 0.50
CA LEU A 119 5.07 -13.09 0.10
C LEU A 119 5.99 -13.02 1.33
N LEU A 120 5.64 -12.22 2.32
CA LEU A 120 6.44 -12.06 3.54
C LEU A 120 6.46 -13.33 4.40
N ALA A 121 5.39 -14.12 4.39
CA ALA A 121 5.35 -15.41 5.09
C ALA A 121 6.31 -16.45 4.47
N GLY A 122 6.72 -16.31 3.21
CA GLY A 122 7.80 -17.11 2.62
C GLY A 122 9.18 -16.88 3.25
N LEU A 123 9.33 -15.85 4.10
CA LEU A 123 10.53 -15.62 4.91
C LEU A 123 10.48 -16.33 6.28
N THR A 124 9.38 -17.02 6.59
CA THR A 124 9.14 -17.66 7.88
C THR A 124 8.89 -19.17 7.68
N PRO A 125 8.88 -19.99 8.74
CA PRO A 125 8.58 -21.42 8.60
C PRO A 125 7.10 -21.73 8.34
N PHE A 126 6.23 -20.71 8.23
CA PHE A 126 4.78 -20.89 8.07
C PHE A 126 4.36 -21.79 6.89
N PRO A 127 5.04 -21.78 5.72
CA PRO A 127 4.67 -22.66 4.62
C PRO A 127 4.71 -24.17 4.95
N ASN A 128 5.48 -24.56 5.98
CA ASN A 128 5.59 -25.95 6.42
C ASN A 128 4.52 -26.36 7.44
N ASP A 129 3.72 -25.42 7.95
CA ASP A 129 2.72 -25.73 8.96
C ASP A 129 1.44 -26.32 8.35
N ASN A 130 0.82 -27.24 9.09
CA ASN A 130 -0.44 -27.89 8.67
C ASN A 130 -1.58 -26.91 8.38
N TRP A 131 -1.63 -25.76 9.06
CA TRP A 131 -2.67 -24.76 8.85
C TRP A 131 -2.49 -23.97 7.55
N TRP A 132 -1.25 -23.85 7.05
CA TRP A 132 -0.93 -23.20 5.79
C TRP A 132 -1.26 -24.11 4.62
N GLN A 133 -0.76 -25.36 4.66
CA GLN A 133 -0.98 -26.34 3.59
C GLN A 133 -2.45 -26.74 3.43
N ALA A 134 -3.23 -26.69 4.51
CA ALA A 134 -4.66 -27.00 4.47
C ALA A 134 -5.55 -25.83 4.02
N SER A 135 -5.00 -24.63 3.79
CA SER A 135 -5.77 -23.47 3.33
C SER A 135 -6.19 -23.64 1.87
N GLN A 136 -7.43 -23.24 1.58
CA GLN A 136 -7.94 -23.23 0.20
C GLN A 136 -7.56 -21.95 -0.55
N LEU A 137 -7.39 -20.83 0.15
CA LEU A 137 -7.14 -19.54 -0.48
C LEU A 137 -5.65 -19.25 -0.72
N ILE A 138 -4.76 -19.70 0.17
CA ILE A 138 -3.32 -19.43 0.08
C ILE A 138 -2.72 -19.77 -1.29
N PRO A 139 -3.01 -20.92 -1.94
CA PRO A 139 -2.41 -21.25 -3.23
C PRO A 139 -2.66 -20.17 -4.31
N TYR A 140 -3.86 -19.58 -4.36
CA TYR A 140 -4.18 -18.52 -5.32
C TYR A 140 -3.38 -17.23 -5.05
N PHE A 141 -3.12 -16.91 -3.78
CA PHE A 141 -2.32 -15.74 -3.40
C PHE A 141 -0.82 -16.00 -3.52
N GLN A 142 -0.39 -17.27 -3.46
CA GLN A 142 1.00 -17.67 -3.66
C GLN A 142 1.45 -17.42 -5.10
N ASP A 143 0.61 -17.68 -6.11
CA ASP A 143 0.92 -17.31 -7.49
C ASP A 143 1.15 -15.81 -7.65
N MET A 144 0.29 -15.01 -7.01
CA MET A 144 0.40 -13.56 -7.02
C MET A 144 1.63 -13.07 -6.23
N ALA A 145 1.98 -13.75 -5.15
CA ALA A 145 3.20 -13.50 -4.38
C ALA A 145 4.47 -13.83 -5.20
N LEU A 146 4.49 -14.95 -5.93
CA LEU A 146 5.59 -15.32 -6.82
C LEU A 146 5.73 -14.33 -7.99
N TRP A 147 4.62 -13.84 -8.52
CA TRP A 147 4.65 -12.75 -9.50
C TRP A 147 5.26 -11.47 -8.90
N LEU A 148 4.88 -11.06 -7.69
CA LEU A 148 5.50 -9.93 -6.99
C LEU A 148 7.00 -10.16 -6.72
N LYS A 149 7.38 -11.39 -6.36
CA LYS A 149 8.77 -11.79 -6.13
C LYS A 149 9.64 -11.57 -7.37
N SER A 150 9.10 -11.69 -8.58
CA SER A 150 9.85 -11.47 -9.83
C SER A 150 10.36 -10.04 -10.04
N TYR A 151 9.76 -9.06 -9.34
CA TYR A 151 10.23 -7.67 -9.35
C TYR A 151 11.29 -7.38 -8.28
N LEU A 152 11.57 -8.34 -7.39
CA LEU A 152 12.61 -8.19 -6.39
C LEU A 152 13.98 -8.51 -7.02
N PRO A 153 15.05 -7.80 -6.63
CA PRO A 153 16.38 -8.16 -7.07
C PRO A 153 16.79 -9.54 -6.52
N GLU A 154 17.59 -10.27 -7.30
CA GLU A 154 17.87 -11.71 -7.08
C GLU A 154 18.41 -12.01 -5.67
N ASN A 155 19.21 -11.10 -5.10
CA ASN A 155 19.78 -11.20 -3.76
C ASN A 155 18.74 -11.22 -2.63
N ILE A 156 17.58 -10.60 -2.85
CA ILE A 156 16.46 -10.58 -1.89
C ILE A 156 15.52 -11.75 -2.17
N ALA A 157 15.23 -12.00 -3.45
CA ALA A 157 14.34 -13.09 -3.89
C ALA A 157 14.81 -14.48 -3.42
N ALA A 158 16.12 -14.72 -3.32
CA ALA A 158 16.67 -16.01 -2.89
C ALA A 158 16.25 -16.44 -1.46
N ASN A 159 15.86 -15.49 -0.59
CA ASN A 159 15.53 -15.78 0.82
C ASN A 159 14.07 -16.25 1.04
N PHE A 160 13.23 -16.22 0.00
CA PHE A 160 11.83 -16.60 0.10
C PHE A 160 11.64 -18.06 -0.32
N HIS A 161 11.22 -18.89 0.62
CA HIS A 161 10.97 -20.32 0.43
C HIS A 161 9.48 -20.61 0.59
N TYR A 162 8.91 -21.31 -0.39
CA TYR A 162 7.56 -21.85 -0.37
C TYR A 162 7.61 -23.33 -0.69
#